data_AF-Q26CQ3-F1
#
_entry.id   AF-Q26CQ3-F1
#
_cell.length_a   1.000
_cell.length_b   1.000
_cell.length_c   1.000
_cell.angle_alpha   90.00
_cell.angle_beta   90.00
_cell.angle_gamma   90.00
#
_symmetry.space_group_name_H-M   'P 1'
#
loop_
_entity.id
_entity.type
_entity.pdbx_description
1 polymer ?
#
loop_
_entity_poly.entity_id
_entity_poly.type
_entity_poly.pdbx_seq_one_letter_code
_entity_poly.pdbx_strand_id
1 'polypeptide(L)'
;MTKKFSWKEHTLKRILFGAIGSVIITMMLLTLLNFFTYVVIYGGSWDQFLSQQSVDWYFFGLLITLVMTLIYHAIYFYRLSQTQKVNEQKVIARSATAQFDALKNQLDPHFLFNSLNVLVSLIEENPKAATKFTTSLSKVYRYVLEQRNKELVTVDEELSFARAYVGLLKTRFEDSIEIDIPQKSSNPDMKVVPLSLQLLLENAVKHNVVSDSKPLKLRIYEKDNQLIIENNLQKKQVPNTSSGVGLQNIASRYQLLTKRKMSIAQDDQFFRVQIPILIKSQDILTSNLEDMTPVEDIKLIKAKERVASIKEFYDDVVKTVGILLFLAAINYFTSDFPWVIFPAIGMSIGLVFQYLRTYENNAFLGKGWEDRKIEELMNDKNF
;
A
#
# COMPACT_ATOMS: atom_id res chain seq x y z
N MET A 1 34.85 5.01 3.94
CA MET A 1 33.74 5.03 4.93
C MET A 1 32.40 4.47 4.43
N THR A 2 32.20 4.25 3.12
CA THR A 2 30.92 3.78 2.54
C THR A 2 30.51 2.34 2.89
N LYS A 3 31.44 1.47 3.33
CA LYS A 3 31.16 0.07 3.68
C LYS A 3 30.84 -0.21 5.16
N LYS A 4 31.08 0.74 6.09
CA LYS A 4 30.94 0.50 7.55
C LYS A 4 29.69 1.12 8.21
N PHE A 5 29.03 2.08 7.56
CA PHE A 5 27.84 2.74 8.11
C PHE A 5 26.73 2.84 7.06
N SER A 6 25.68 2.04 7.22
CA SER A 6 24.50 2.09 6.35
C SER A 6 23.76 3.42 6.57
N TRP A 7 23.27 4.01 5.47
CA TRP A 7 22.46 5.23 5.51
C TRP A 7 21.09 5.04 6.17
N LYS A 8 20.67 3.79 6.45
CA LYS A 8 19.39 3.50 7.09
C LYS A 8 19.46 3.52 8.61
N GLU A 9 20.60 3.13 9.20
CA GLU A 9 20.70 2.93 10.66
C GLU A 9 21.53 4.01 11.36
N HIS A 10 22.40 4.72 10.65
CA HIS A 10 23.40 5.61 11.25
C HIS A 10 23.54 6.97 10.55
N THR A 11 22.43 7.52 10.04
CA THR A 11 22.39 8.82 9.34
C THR A 11 22.99 9.95 10.18
N LEU A 12 22.58 10.04 11.45
CA LEU A 12 22.99 11.13 12.34
C LEU A 12 24.49 11.06 12.69
N LYS A 13 25.01 9.85 12.99
CA LYS A 13 26.44 9.64 13.25
C LYS A 13 27.28 10.00 12.03
N ARG A 14 26.84 9.63 10.84
CA ARG A 14 27.58 9.88 9.60
C ARG A 14 27.62 11.37 9.21
N ILE A 15 26.53 12.10 9.43
CA ILE A 15 26.52 13.57 9.27
C ILE A 15 27.47 14.21 10.27
N LEU A 16 27.43 13.79 11.54
CA LEU A 16 28.27 14.35 12.59
C LEU A 16 29.77 14.11 12.30
N PHE A 17 30.16 12.88 11.95
CA PHE A 17 31.53 12.55 11.58
C PHE A 17 31.97 13.27 10.29
N GLY A 18 31.07 13.43 9.32
CA GLY A 18 31.32 14.18 8.09
C GLY A 18 31.57 15.67 8.35
N ALA A 19 30.74 16.29 9.19
CA ALA A 19 30.85 17.70 9.55
C ALA A 19 32.10 17.99 10.41
N ILE A 20 32.37 17.14 11.41
CA ILE A 20 33.59 17.27 12.23
C ILE A 20 34.84 17.05 11.35
N GLY A 21 34.80 16.04 10.47
CA GLY A 21 35.90 15.77 9.54
C GLY A 21 36.15 16.91 8.57
N SER A 22 35.11 17.52 8.00
CA SER A 22 35.26 18.65 7.08
C SER A 22 35.82 19.88 7.77
N VAL A 23 35.40 20.17 9.01
CA VAL A 23 35.95 21.28 9.81
C VAL A 23 37.44 21.06 10.08
N ILE A 24 37.86 19.87 10.52
CA ILE A 24 39.27 19.56 10.80
C ILE A 24 40.12 19.70 9.54
N ILE A 25 39.66 19.13 8.42
CA ILE A 25 40.38 19.20 7.14
C ILE A 25 40.50 20.63 6.65
N THR A 26 39.43 21.43 6.71
CA THR A 26 39.46 22.84 6.31
C THR A 26 40.44 23.63 7.17
N MET A 27 40.39 23.49 8.50
CA MET A 27 41.32 24.20 9.39
C MET A 27 42.77 23.85 9.08
N MET A 28 43.07 22.56 8.92
CA MET A 28 44.41 22.08 8.58
C MET A 28 44.90 22.63 7.23
N LEU A 29 44.05 22.60 6.19
CA LEU A 29 44.38 23.12 4.87
C LEU A 29 44.60 24.63 4.87
N LEU A 30 43.73 25.39 5.55
CA LEU A 30 43.88 26.84 5.63
C LEU A 30 45.17 27.24 6.37
N THR A 31 45.49 26.57 7.48
CA THR A 31 46.76 26.83 8.20
C THR A 31 47.97 26.49 7.34
N LEU A 32 47.94 25.37 6.62
CA LEU A 32 49.05 24.95 5.75
C LEU A 32 49.23 25.88 4.55
N LEU A 33 48.12 26.33 3.95
CA LEU A 33 48.13 27.25 2.81
C LEU A 33 48.61 28.65 3.22
N ASN A 34 48.18 29.12 4.40
CA ASN A 34 48.66 30.37 4.97
C ASN A 34 50.17 30.29 5.32
N PHE A 35 50.60 29.18 5.93
CA PHE A 35 52.01 28.93 6.24
C PHE A 35 52.87 28.95 4.97
N PHE A 36 52.47 28.21 3.93
CA PHE A 36 53.19 28.17 2.67
C PHE A 36 53.30 29.57 2.04
N THR A 37 52.19 30.31 2.03
CA THR A 37 52.16 31.67 1.47
C THR A 37 53.10 32.59 2.23
N TYR A 38 53.05 32.59 3.57
CA TYR A 38 53.80 33.54 4.37
C TYR A 38 55.31 33.20 4.47
N VAL A 39 55.63 31.94 4.73
CA VAL A 39 57.02 31.52 5.01
C VAL A 39 57.77 31.20 3.72
N VAL A 40 57.12 30.55 2.75
CA VAL A 40 57.79 30.10 1.52
C VAL A 40 57.79 31.17 0.43
N ILE A 41 56.65 31.85 0.21
CA ILE A 41 56.54 32.85 -0.88
C ILE A 41 57.05 34.21 -0.41
N TYR A 42 56.61 34.70 0.75
CA TYR A 42 57.01 36.02 1.26
C TYR A 42 58.29 36.01 2.10
N GLY A 43 58.85 34.84 2.42
CA GLY A 43 60.12 34.71 3.14
C GLY A 43 60.06 35.10 4.62
N GLY A 44 58.87 35.10 5.24
CA GLY A 44 58.70 35.43 6.66
C GLY A 44 59.28 34.35 7.60
N SER A 45 59.63 34.72 8.84
CA SER A 45 60.09 33.76 9.84
C SER A 45 58.94 32.99 10.50
N TRP A 46 59.26 31.84 11.10
CA TRP A 46 58.29 31.01 11.82
C TRP A 46 57.61 31.76 12.98
N ASP A 47 58.38 32.55 13.74
CA ASP A 47 57.86 33.34 14.86
C ASP A 47 56.89 34.43 14.39
N GLN A 48 57.21 35.06 13.25
CA GLN A 48 56.34 36.07 12.64
C GLN A 48 55.03 35.46 12.16
N PHE A 49 55.06 34.29 11.52
CA PHE A 49 53.87 33.56 11.10
C PHE A 49 52.94 33.24 12.28
N LEU A 50 53.47 32.76 13.40
CA LEU A 50 52.66 32.45 14.59
C LEU A 50 52.04 33.71 15.20
N SER A 51 52.77 34.83 15.20
CA SER A 51 52.30 36.10 15.77
C SER A 51 51.27 36.84 14.92
N GLN A 52 51.22 36.59 13.60
CA GLN A 52 50.31 37.25 12.66
C GLN A 52 49.04 36.44 12.33
N GLN A 53 48.76 35.37 13.06
CA GLN A 53 47.52 34.61 12.87
C GLN A 53 46.30 35.46 13.24
N SER A 54 45.47 35.78 12.25
CA SER A 54 44.15 36.40 12.47
C SER A 54 43.07 35.32 12.58
N VAL A 55 42.31 35.37 13.67
CA VAL A 55 41.17 34.48 13.90
C VAL A 55 40.06 34.70 12.85
N ASP A 56 39.92 35.91 12.33
CA ASP A 56 38.87 36.30 11.39
C ASP A 56 38.98 35.53 10.06
N TRP A 57 40.20 35.30 9.58
CA TRP A 57 40.45 34.56 8.34
C TRP A 57 40.02 33.09 8.44
N TYR A 58 40.35 32.45 9.58
CA TYR A 58 39.93 31.07 9.84
C TYR A 58 38.43 30.95 10.07
N PHE A 59 37.84 31.92 10.76
CA PHE A 59 36.40 31.99 10.99
C PHE A 59 35.62 32.11 9.66
N PHE A 60 36.09 32.96 8.74
CA PHE A 60 35.48 33.11 7.42
C PHE A 60 35.55 31.82 6.59
N GLY A 61 36.70 31.15 6.56
CA GLY A 61 36.86 29.87 5.86
C GLY A 61 36.03 28.73 6.47
N LEU A 62 35.89 28.72 7.79
CA LEU A 62 35.00 27.79 8.51
C LEU A 62 33.54 28.02 8.13
N LEU A 63 33.08 29.28 8.10
CA LEU A 63 31.72 29.63 7.72
C LEU A 63 31.39 29.15 6.30
N ILE A 64 32.27 29.38 5.33
CA ILE A 64 32.12 28.90 3.96
C ILE A 64 32.00 27.37 3.93
N THR A 65 32.86 26.66 4.67
CA THR A 65 32.85 25.19 4.71
C THR A 65 31.54 24.66 5.29
N LEU A 66 31.02 25.27 6.35
CA LEU A 66 29.75 24.88 6.96
C LEU A 66 28.58 25.09 5.99
N VAL A 67 28.52 26.24 5.33
CA VAL A 67 27.48 26.55 4.33
C VAL A 67 27.53 25.55 3.17
N MET A 68 28.72 25.29 2.62
CA MET A 68 28.89 24.34 1.52
C MET A 68 28.50 22.91 1.93
N THR A 69 28.86 22.51 3.15
CA THR A 69 28.50 21.19 3.71
C THR A 69 26.99 21.06 3.87
N LEU A 70 26.31 22.11 4.35
CA LEU A 70 24.85 22.14 4.49
C LEU A 70 24.16 22.05 3.12
N ILE A 71 24.60 22.82 2.13
CA ILE A 71 24.06 22.77 0.76
C ILE A 71 24.22 21.38 0.15
N TYR A 72 25.42 20.78 0.29
CA TYR A 72 25.68 19.43 -0.20
C TYR A 72 24.71 18.41 0.41
N HIS A 73 24.53 18.44 1.73
CA HIS A 73 23.62 17.54 2.42
C HIS A 73 22.16 17.79 2.05
N ALA A 74 21.74 19.05 1.90
CA ALA A 74 20.38 19.40 1.47
C ALA A 74 20.07 18.81 0.08
N ILE A 75 20.97 18.98 -0.88
CA ILE A 75 20.83 18.40 -2.23
C ILE A 75 20.80 16.87 -2.18
N TYR A 76 21.68 16.26 -1.38
CA TYR A 76 21.72 14.81 -1.21
C TYR A 76 20.39 14.26 -0.66
N PHE A 77 19.86 14.86 0.42
CA PHE A 77 18.61 14.44 1.03
C PHE A 77 17.41 14.64 0.11
N TYR A 78 17.38 15.75 -0.64
CA TYR A 78 16.35 15.99 -1.66
C TYR A 78 16.33 14.88 -2.71
N ARG A 79 17.49 14.50 -3.25
CA ARG A 79 17.60 13.40 -4.24
C ARG A 79 17.20 12.05 -3.66
N LEU A 80 17.57 11.78 -2.40
CA LEU A 80 17.21 10.55 -1.71
C LEU A 80 15.68 10.43 -1.55
N SER A 81 15.03 11.51 -1.12
CA SER A 81 13.57 11.56 -0.98
C SER A 81 12.86 11.35 -2.32
N GLN A 82 13.32 11.99 -3.40
CA GLN A 82 12.75 11.80 -4.74
C GLN A 82 12.89 10.35 -5.23
N THR A 83 14.03 9.72 -4.98
CA THR A 83 14.26 8.32 -5.36
C THR A 83 13.34 7.37 -4.59
N GLN A 84 13.08 7.66 -3.31
CA GLN A 84 12.13 6.89 -2.50
C GLN A 84 10.70 7.02 -3.06
N LYS A 85 10.24 8.25 -3.35
CA LYS A 85 8.92 8.50 -3.95
C LYS A 85 8.73 7.76 -5.28
N VAL A 86 9.72 7.81 -6.16
CA VAL A 86 9.67 7.11 -7.45
C VAL A 86 9.62 5.58 -7.26
N ASN A 87 10.38 5.03 -6.33
CA ASN A 87 10.35 3.60 -6.05
C ASN A 87 9.01 3.15 -5.45
N GLU A 88 8.45 3.94 -4.54
CA GLU A 88 7.12 3.70 -3.97
C GLU A 88 6.04 3.71 -5.06
N GLN A 89 6.04 4.73 -5.93
CA GLN A 89 5.14 4.79 -7.08
C GLN A 89 5.30 3.59 -8.03
N LYS A 90 6.54 3.13 -8.28
CA LYS A 90 6.79 1.92 -9.10
C LYS A 90 6.24 0.65 -8.45
N VAL A 91 6.32 0.53 -7.11
CA VAL A 91 5.76 -0.61 -6.38
C VAL A 91 4.23 -0.59 -6.46
N ILE A 92 3.61 0.58 -6.24
CA ILE A 92 2.16 0.77 -6.38
C ILE A 92 1.71 0.43 -7.81
N ALA A 93 2.39 0.96 -8.83
CA ALA A 93 2.07 0.70 -10.22
C ALA A 93 2.20 -0.79 -10.57
N ARG A 94 3.27 -1.47 -10.14
CA ARG A 94 3.44 -2.92 -10.33
C ARG A 94 2.36 -3.73 -9.62
N SER A 95 1.98 -3.34 -8.41
CA SER A 95 0.88 -3.97 -7.67
C SER A 95 -0.45 -3.79 -8.41
N ALA A 96 -0.75 -2.57 -8.87
CA ALA A 96 -1.94 -2.28 -9.66
C ALA A 96 -1.96 -3.05 -10.98
N THR A 97 -0.83 -3.15 -11.68
CA THR A 97 -0.70 -3.97 -12.90
C THR A 97 -0.91 -5.45 -12.60
N ALA A 98 -0.33 -6.00 -11.53
CA ALA A 98 -0.52 -7.39 -11.14
C ALA A 98 -1.99 -7.68 -10.75
N GLN A 99 -2.64 -6.75 -10.04
CA GLN A 99 -4.06 -6.82 -9.74
C GLN A 99 -4.89 -6.73 -11.03
N PHE A 100 -4.55 -5.83 -11.95
CA PHE A 100 -5.20 -5.68 -13.25
C PHE A 100 -5.05 -6.93 -14.13
N ASP A 101 -3.87 -7.53 -14.18
CA ASP A 101 -3.60 -8.75 -14.94
C ASP A 101 -4.30 -9.96 -14.33
N ALA A 102 -4.34 -10.05 -13.00
CA ALA A 102 -5.16 -11.04 -12.29
C ALA A 102 -6.66 -10.85 -12.58
N LEU A 103 -7.10 -9.60 -12.71
CA LEU A 103 -8.48 -9.25 -13.03
C LEU A 103 -8.82 -9.49 -14.52
N LYS A 104 -7.85 -9.30 -15.42
CA LYS A 104 -7.97 -9.56 -16.87
C LYS A 104 -8.08 -11.05 -17.18
N ASN A 105 -7.42 -11.90 -16.39
CA ASN A 105 -7.42 -13.34 -16.56
C ASN A 105 -8.68 -14.06 -15.99
N GLN A 106 -9.69 -13.34 -15.50
CA GLN A 106 -10.91 -13.96 -14.97
C GLN A 106 -11.86 -14.50 -16.05
N LEU A 107 -11.67 -14.11 -17.30
CA LEU A 107 -12.31 -14.73 -18.45
C LEU A 107 -11.31 -15.72 -19.04
N ASP A 108 -11.29 -16.96 -18.56
CA ASP A 108 -10.45 -18.02 -19.14
C ASP A 108 -10.82 -18.17 -20.64
N PRO A 109 -9.96 -17.73 -21.59
CA PRO A 109 -10.28 -17.83 -23.01
C PRO A 109 -10.45 -19.28 -23.43
N HIS A 110 -9.72 -20.20 -22.78
CA HIS A 110 -9.81 -21.62 -23.05
C HIS A 110 -11.16 -22.21 -22.57
N PHE A 111 -11.69 -21.76 -21.43
CA PHE A 111 -13.05 -22.11 -21.03
C PHE A 111 -14.10 -21.62 -22.03
N LEU A 112 -13.94 -20.39 -22.55
CA LEU A 112 -14.85 -19.85 -23.56
C LEU A 112 -14.84 -20.69 -24.84
N PHE A 113 -13.66 -20.92 -25.42
CA PHE A 113 -13.51 -21.69 -26.66
C PHE A 113 -14.05 -23.12 -26.50
N ASN A 114 -13.76 -23.79 -25.38
CA ASN A 114 -14.29 -25.12 -25.12
C ASN A 114 -15.80 -25.13 -24.98
N SER A 115 -16.37 -24.11 -24.32
CA SER A 115 -17.83 -23.98 -24.18
C SER A 115 -18.50 -23.76 -25.54
N LEU A 116 -17.89 -22.97 -26.43
CA LEU A 116 -18.39 -22.78 -27.79
C LEU A 116 -18.35 -24.07 -28.61
N ASN A 117 -17.30 -24.89 -28.48
CA ASN A 117 -17.22 -26.18 -29.18
C ASN A 117 -18.33 -27.15 -28.72
N VAL A 118 -18.59 -27.24 -27.41
CA VAL A 118 -19.71 -28.03 -26.88
C VAL A 118 -21.06 -27.48 -27.36
N LEU A 119 -21.20 -26.16 -27.45
CA LEU A 119 -22.42 -25.57 -27.99
C LEU A 119 -22.63 -25.95 -29.46
N VAL A 120 -21.58 -25.90 -30.29
CA VAL A 120 -21.66 -26.26 -31.71
C VAL A 120 -22.11 -27.72 -31.88
N SER A 121 -21.56 -28.66 -31.10
CA SER A 121 -22.01 -30.06 -31.17
C SER A 121 -23.47 -30.23 -30.74
N LEU A 122 -23.89 -29.52 -29.68
CA LEU A 122 -25.28 -29.58 -29.21
C LEU A 122 -26.30 -28.99 -30.18
N ILE A 123 -25.92 -28.01 -31.01
CA ILE A 123 -26.84 -27.40 -31.97
C ILE A 123 -27.35 -28.46 -32.96
N GLU A 124 -26.48 -29.37 -33.39
CA GLU A 124 -26.82 -30.44 -34.32
C GLU A 124 -27.49 -31.63 -33.61
N GLU A 125 -26.97 -32.04 -32.45
CA GLU A 125 -27.42 -33.25 -31.76
C GLU A 125 -28.71 -33.06 -30.94
N ASN A 126 -28.80 -31.94 -30.20
CA ASN A 126 -29.92 -31.66 -29.31
C ASN A 126 -30.16 -30.13 -29.15
N PRO A 127 -30.93 -29.50 -30.05
CA PRO A 127 -31.16 -28.05 -30.03
C PRO A 127 -31.74 -27.51 -28.71
N LYS A 128 -32.56 -28.33 -28.02
CA LYS A 128 -33.10 -27.96 -26.69
C LYS A 128 -31.99 -27.90 -25.64
N ALA A 129 -31.05 -28.85 -25.67
CA ALA A 129 -29.88 -28.83 -24.80
C ALA A 129 -28.95 -27.66 -25.14
N ALA A 130 -28.72 -27.37 -26.43
CA ALA A 130 -27.96 -26.20 -26.89
C ALA A 130 -28.53 -24.87 -26.34
N THR A 131 -29.85 -24.74 -26.32
CA THR A 131 -30.54 -23.56 -25.79
C THR A 131 -30.33 -23.40 -24.28
N LYS A 132 -30.45 -24.52 -23.53
CA LYS A 132 -30.18 -24.54 -22.08
C LYS A 132 -28.71 -24.26 -21.76
N PHE A 133 -27.80 -24.81 -22.55
CA PHE A 133 -26.36 -24.59 -22.43
C PHE A 133 -26.02 -23.11 -22.66
N THR A 134 -26.50 -22.52 -23.75
CA THR A 134 -26.30 -21.10 -24.08
C THR A 134 -26.83 -20.18 -22.98
N THR A 135 -28.01 -20.49 -22.42
CA THR A 135 -28.58 -19.74 -21.30
C THR A 135 -27.70 -19.83 -20.05
N SER A 136 -27.20 -21.02 -19.73
CA SER A 136 -26.31 -21.24 -18.59
C SER A 136 -24.97 -20.51 -18.79
N LEU A 137 -24.43 -20.54 -20.01
CA LEU A 137 -23.20 -19.84 -20.39
C LEU A 137 -23.37 -18.33 -20.23
N SER A 138 -24.48 -17.77 -20.73
CA SER A 138 -24.80 -16.34 -20.57
C SER A 138 -24.91 -15.92 -19.10
N LYS A 139 -25.57 -16.73 -18.26
CA LYS A 139 -25.67 -16.47 -16.81
C LYS A 139 -24.31 -16.48 -16.12
N VAL A 140 -23.45 -17.44 -16.47
CA VAL A 140 -22.09 -17.53 -15.92
C VAL A 140 -21.27 -16.28 -16.29
N TYR A 141 -21.24 -15.90 -17.58
CA TYR A 141 -20.48 -14.72 -18.01
C TYR A 141 -21.04 -13.43 -17.46
N ARG A 142 -22.37 -13.27 -17.41
CA ARG A 142 -23.01 -12.11 -16.80
C ARG A 142 -22.59 -11.96 -15.34
N TYR A 143 -22.63 -13.04 -14.57
CA TYR A 143 -22.21 -13.02 -13.17
C TYR A 143 -20.74 -12.62 -13.01
N VAL A 144 -19.84 -13.22 -13.80
CA VAL A 144 -18.40 -12.88 -13.77
C VAL A 144 -18.17 -11.39 -14.06
N LEU A 145 -18.92 -10.81 -15.00
CA LEU A 145 -18.82 -9.40 -15.36
C LEU A 145 -19.43 -8.47 -14.30
N GLU A 146 -20.61 -8.80 -13.76
CA GLU A 146 -21.34 -7.97 -12.78
C GLU A 146 -20.67 -7.94 -11.41
N GLN A 147 -20.10 -9.06 -10.97
CA GLN A 147 -19.54 -9.19 -9.64
C GLN A 147 -18.04 -8.85 -9.56
N ARG A 148 -17.41 -8.52 -10.70
CA ARG A 148 -15.98 -8.19 -10.85
C ARG A 148 -15.48 -7.15 -9.84
N ASN A 149 -16.31 -6.15 -9.54
CA ASN A 149 -15.94 -5.01 -8.70
C ASN A 149 -16.54 -5.08 -7.29
N LYS A 150 -17.21 -6.18 -6.94
CA LYS A 150 -17.78 -6.34 -5.60
C LYS A 150 -16.79 -7.06 -4.68
N GLU A 151 -16.63 -6.54 -3.47
CA GLU A 151 -15.82 -7.18 -2.43
C GLU A 151 -16.50 -8.43 -1.89
N LEU A 152 -17.83 -8.35 -1.72
CA LEU A 152 -18.68 -9.40 -1.16
C LEU A 152 -19.99 -9.52 -1.94
N VAL A 153 -20.45 -10.75 -2.10
CA VAL A 153 -21.76 -11.12 -2.67
C VAL A 153 -22.51 -11.99 -1.67
N THR A 154 -23.83 -12.06 -1.79
CA THR A 154 -24.62 -12.97 -0.97
C THR A 154 -24.27 -14.42 -1.27
N VAL A 155 -24.39 -15.31 -0.27
CA VAL A 155 -24.23 -16.75 -0.49
C VAL A 155 -25.24 -17.24 -1.53
N ASP A 156 -26.47 -16.70 -1.54
CA ASP A 156 -27.49 -17.02 -2.54
C ASP A 156 -27.06 -16.69 -3.98
N GLU A 157 -26.45 -15.52 -4.19
CA GLU A 157 -25.88 -15.13 -5.49
C GLU A 157 -24.81 -16.14 -5.95
N GLU A 158 -23.89 -16.50 -5.05
CA GLU A 158 -22.80 -17.42 -5.34
C GLU A 158 -23.30 -18.87 -5.57
N LEU A 159 -24.29 -19.35 -4.80
CA LEU A 159 -24.93 -20.66 -4.99
C LEU A 159 -25.71 -20.72 -6.32
N SER A 160 -26.42 -19.64 -6.68
CA SER A 160 -27.12 -19.53 -7.95
C SER A 160 -26.16 -19.58 -9.13
N PHE A 161 -25.05 -18.88 -9.02
CA PHE A 161 -23.96 -18.93 -9.99
C PHE A 161 -23.35 -20.32 -10.08
N ALA A 162 -23.04 -20.96 -8.94
CA ALA A 162 -22.52 -22.33 -8.90
C ALA A 162 -23.45 -23.32 -9.60
N ARG A 163 -24.78 -23.23 -9.41
CA ARG A 163 -25.74 -24.09 -10.12
C ARG A 163 -25.70 -23.88 -11.64
N ALA A 164 -25.60 -22.64 -12.10
CA ALA A 164 -25.47 -22.35 -13.54
C ALA A 164 -24.16 -22.92 -14.10
N TYR A 165 -23.05 -22.77 -13.37
CA TYR A 165 -21.76 -23.32 -13.73
C TYR A 165 -21.75 -24.85 -13.77
N VAL A 166 -22.37 -25.50 -12.77
CA VAL A 166 -22.56 -26.95 -12.75
C VAL A 166 -23.40 -27.43 -13.92
N GLY A 167 -24.40 -26.66 -14.36
CA GLY A 167 -25.14 -26.96 -15.59
C GLY A 167 -24.23 -27.12 -16.80
N LEU A 168 -23.20 -26.27 -16.94
CA LEU A 168 -22.20 -26.38 -17.99
C LEU A 168 -21.29 -27.60 -17.80
N LEU A 169 -20.86 -27.88 -16.57
CA LEU A 169 -20.04 -29.05 -16.26
C LEU A 169 -20.77 -30.37 -16.56
N LYS A 170 -22.05 -30.48 -16.20
CA LYS A 170 -22.87 -31.67 -16.47
C LYS A 170 -23.07 -31.94 -17.96
N THR A 171 -23.10 -30.90 -18.80
CA THR A 171 -23.12 -31.12 -20.25
C THR A 171 -21.83 -31.75 -20.75
N ARG A 172 -20.69 -31.45 -20.12
CA ARG A 172 -19.39 -31.97 -20.54
C ARG A 172 -19.07 -33.35 -19.99
N PHE A 173 -19.50 -33.62 -18.75
CA PHE A 173 -19.13 -34.82 -18.02
C PHE A 173 -20.32 -35.76 -17.74
N GLU A 174 -21.52 -35.38 -18.18
CA GLU A 174 -22.74 -36.18 -18.07
C GLU A 174 -22.94 -36.76 -16.66
N ASP A 175 -23.09 -38.08 -16.55
CA ASP A 175 -23.33 -38.79 -15.29
C ASP A 175 -22.04 -39.02 -14.47
N SER A 176 -20.87 -38.62 -15.00
CA SER A 176 -19.59 -38.72 -14.28
C SER A 176 -19.45 -37.69 -13.13
N ILE A 177 -20.38 -36.74 -12.98
CA ILE A 177 -20.35 -35.75 -11.89
C ILE A 177 -21.72 -35.64 -11.18
N GLU A 178 -21.72 -35.94 -9.89
CA GLU A 178 -22.84 -35.73 -8.98
C GLU A 178 -22.55 -34.47 -8.13
N ILE A 179 -23.42 -33.45 -8.19
CA ILE A 179 -23.25 -32.25 -7.37
C ILE A 179 -24.53 -31.95 -6.59
N ASP A 180 -24.42 -31.88 -5.28
CA ASP A 180 -25.44 -31.43 -4.34
C ASP A 180 -25.16 -29.97 -3.92
N ILE A 181 -26.06 -29.06 -4.32
CA ILE A 181 -25.99 -27.63 -4.02
C ILE A 181 -27.33 -27.19 -3.40
N PRO A 182 -27.34 -26.56 -2.22
CA PRO A 182 -28.55 -26.04 -1.60
C PRO A 182 -29.20 -24.97 -2.48
N GLN A 183 -30.53 -24.90 -2.48
CA GLN A 183 -31.27 -23.93 -3.28
C GLN A 183 -31.06 -22.49 -2.79
N LYS A 184 -31.06 -22.34 -1.47
CA LYS A 184 -30.85 -21.07 -0.77
C LYS A 184 -29.96 -21.31 0.45
N SER A 185 -29.31 -20.24 0.85
CA SER A 185 -28.61 -20.13 2.12
C SER A 185 -29.56 -20.16 3.31
N SER A 186 -29.04 -20.49 4.49
CA SER A 186 -29.82 -20.44 5.72
C SER A 186 -30.22 -19.01 6.12
N ASN A 187 -29.48 -17.99 5.65
CA ASN A 187 -29.77 -16.58 5.90
C ASN A 187 -29.37 -15.71 4.70
N PRO A 188 -30.28 -14.88 4.14
CA PRO A 188 -30.02 -14.04 2.96
C PRO A 188 -28.95 -12.96 3.16
N ASP A 189 -28.63 -12.58 4.41
CA ASP A 189 -27.60 -11.59 4.73
C ASP A 189 -26.18 -12.18 4.74
N MET A 190 -26.05 -13.50 4.63
CA MET A 190 -24.77 -14.19 4.56
C MET A 190 -24.05 -13.84 3.26
N LYS A 191 -22.75 -13.54 3.39
CA LYS A 191 -21.90 -13.14 2.27
C LYS A 191 -20.65 -13.99 2.15
N VAL A 192 -20.12 -14.06 0.95
CA VAL A 192 -18.85 -14.70 0.60
C VAL A 192 -18.11 -13.84 -0.42
N VAL A 193 -16.83 -14.15 -0.59
CA VAL A 193 -16.01 -13.52 -1.64
C VAL A 193 -16.51 -14.03 -3.00
N PRO A 194 -16.83 -13.16 -3.98
CA PRO A 194 -17.39 -13.60 -5.25
C PRO A 194 -16.41 -14.47 -6.05
N LEU A 195 -16.96 -15.39 -6.85
CA LEU A 195 -16.21 -16.35 -7.68
C LEU A 195 -15.39 -17.39 -6.90
N SER A 196 -15.60 -17.50 -5.58
CA SER A 196 -14.98 -18.54 -4.76
C SER A 196 -15.49 -19.92 -5.15
N LEU A 197 -16.81 -20.10 -5.34
CA LEU A 197 -17.36 -21.42 -5.68
C LEU A 197 -16.92 -21.89 -7.06
N GLN A 198 -16.80 -21.00 -8.05
CA GLN A 198 -16.27 -21.38 -9.37
C GLN A 198 -14.86 -21.95 -9.26
N LEU A 199 -13.95 -21.24 -8.59
CA LEU A 199 -12.57 -21.68 -8.44
C LEU A 199 -12.48 -23.01 -7.69
N LEU A 200 -13.33 -23.25 -6.69
CA LEU A 200 -13.35 -24.50 -5.94
C LEU A 200 -13.93 -25.66 -6.75
N LEU A 201 -15.01 -25.43 -7.50
CA LEU A 201 -15.60 -26.42 -8.42
C LEU A 201 -14.63 -26.78 -9.55
N GLU A 202 -13.94 -25.80 -10.12
CA GLU A 202 -12.93 -26.01 -11.15
C GLU A 202 -11.75 -26.84 -10.59
N ASN A 203 -11.27 -26.50 -9.39
CA ASN A 203 -10.21 -27.27 -8.73
C ASN A 203 -10.62 -28.74 -8.52
N ALA A 204 -11.85 -29.01 -8.08
CA ALA A 204 -12.33 -30.37 -7.88
C ALA A 204 -12.29 -31.18 -9.19
N VAL A 205 -12.82 -30.66 -10.29
CA VAL A 205 -12.84 -31.34 -11.60
C VAL A 205 -11.42 -31.47 -12.20
N LYS A 206 -10.58 -30.45 -12.00
CA LYS A 206 -9.21 -30.43 -12.55
C LYS A 206 -8.33 -31.50 -11.90
N HIS A 207 -8.43 -31.66 -10.58
CA HIS A 207 -7.54 -32.51 -9.79
C HIS A 207 -8.02 -33.95 -9.60
N ASN A 208 -9.29 -34.23 -9.86
CA ASN A 208 -9.87 -35.56 -9.68
C ASN A 208 -10.20 -36.24 -11.00
N VAL A 209 -10.06 -37.56 -11.05
CA VAL A 209 -10.60 -38.39 -12.13
C VAL A 209 -12.12 -38.20 -12.15
N VAL A 210 -12.66 -38.07 -13.36
CA VAL A 210 -14.09 -37.91 -13.62
C VAL A 210 -14.44 -38.98 -14.65
N SER A 211 -15.21 -39.99 -14.26
CA SER A 211 -15.60 -41.10 -15.13
C SER A 211 -16.90 -41.74 -14.65
N ASP A 212 -17.66 -42.38 -15.54
CA ASP A 212 -18.95 -42.99 -15.19
C ASP A 212 -18.78 -44.14 -14.17
N SER A 213 -17.67 -44.88 -14.26
CA SER A 213 -17.36 -45.96 -13.31
C SER A 213 -17.04 -45.47 -11.89
N LYS A 214 -16.64 -44.20 -11.76
CA LYS A 214 -16.24 -43.55 -10.50
C LYS A 214 -16.62 -42.07 -10.55
N PRO A 215 -17.90 -41.73 -10.34
CA PRO A 215 -18.35 -40.36 -10.44
C PRO A 215 -17.70 -39.46 -9.37
N LEU A 216 -17.39 -38.23 -9.76
CA LEU A 216 -16.95 -37.18 -8.83
C LEU A 216 -18.18 -36.66 -8.11
N LYS A 217 -18.21 -36.85 -6.79
CA LYS A 217 -19.30 -36.41 -5.91
C LYS A 217 -18.87 -35.14 -5.21
N LEU A 218 -19.62 -34.07 -5.43
CA LEU A 218 -19.39 -32.75 -4.85
C LEU A 218 -20.59 -32.37 -3.98
N ARG A 219 -20.31 -31.82 -2.80
CA ARG A 219 -21.34 -31.33 -1.89
C ARG A 219 -20.97 -29.94 -1.39
N ILE A 220 -21.92 -29.02 -1.47
CA ILE A 220 -21.81 -27.69 -0.89
C ILE A 220 -22.80 -27.60 0.26
N TYR A 221 -22.35 -27.22 1.45
CA TYR A 221 -23.26 -27.06 2.59
C TYR A 221 -22.71 -26.07 3.60
N GLU A 222 -23.61 -25.54 4.42
CA GLU A 222 -23.29 -24.59 5.48
C GLU A 222 -23.10 -25.34 6.80
N LYS A 223 -22.03 -25.01 7.53
CA LYS A 223 -21.79 -25.53 8.87
C LYS A 223 -20.90 -24.57 9.66
N ASP A 224 -21.24 -24.31 10.93
CA ASP A 224 -20.42 -23.51 11.85
C ASP A 224 -19.99 -22.14 11.27
N ASN A 225 -20.91 -21.46 10.58
CA ASN A 225 -20.68 -20.19 9.88
C ASN A 225 -19.59 -20.24 8.79
N GLN A 226 -19.42 -21.41 8.18
CA GLN A 226 -18.57 -21.65 7.03
C GLN A 226 -19.36 -22.30 5.91
N LEU A 227 -19.01 -21.95 4.68
CA LEU A 227 -19.47 -22.65 3.50
C LEU A 227 -18.43 -23.72 3.17
N ILE A 228 -18.85 -24.98 3.21
CA ILE A 228 -17.98 -26.14 3.02
C ILE A 228 -18.24 -26.70 1.64
N ILE A 229 -17.16 -26.88 0.88
CA ILE A 229 -17.12 -27.52 -0.42
C ILE A 229 -16.34 -28.82 -0.25
N GLU A 230 -17.03 -29.95 -0.41
CA GLU A 230 -16.49 -31.29 -0.22
C GLU A 230 -16.54 -32.07 -1.54
N ASN A 231 -15.47 -32.79 -1.87
CA ASN A 231 -15.47 -33.78 -2.93
C ASN A 231 -14.84 -35.10 -2.49
N ASN A 232 -15.31 -36.22 -3.07
CA ASN A 232 -14.61 -37.49 -2.91
C ASN A 232 -13.22 -37.44 -3.59
N LEU A 233 -12.21 -38.02 -2.95
CA LEU A 233 -10.82 -37.94 -3.39
C LEU A 233 -10.54 -38.98 -4.48
N GLN A 234 -10.22 -38.51 -5.69
CA GLN A 234 -9.85 -39.34 -6.83
C GLN A 234 -8.66 -38.75 -7.59
N LYS A 235 -7.52 -38.55 -6.93
CA LYS A 235 -6.36 -37.84 -7.51
C LYS A 235 -5.96 -38.38 -8.88
N LYS A 236 -5.85 -37.50 -9.88
CA LYS A 236 -5.21 -37.83 -11.17
C LYS A 236 -3.75 -38.19 -10.94
N GLN A 237 -3.25 -39.27 -11.56
CA GLN A 237 -1.86 -39.72 -11.44
C GLN A 237 -0.84 -38.90 -12.26
N VAL A 238 -1.26 -37.76 -12.83
CA VAL A 238 -0.38 -36.92 -13.64
C VAL A 238 0.42 -35.99 -12.72
N PRO A 239 1.74 -35.82 -12.91
CA PRO A 239 2.53 -34.84 -12.16
C PRO A 239 2.13 -33.43 -12.64
N ASN A 240 1.01 -32.93 -12.16
CA ASN A 240 0.63 -31.56 -12.42
C ASN A 240 1.36 -30.66 -11.42
N THR A 241 2.28 -29.86 -11.94
CA THR A 241 2.77 -28.62 -11.34
C THR A 241 1.61 -27.64 -11.19
N SER A 242 0.65 -27.96 -10.34
CA SER A 242 -0.37 -27.03 -9.91
C SER A 242 0.28 -26.07 -8.93
N SER A 243 0.37 -24.81 -9.34
CA SER A 243 0.97 -23.74 -8.56
C SER A 243 0.16 -23.36 -7.31
N GLY A 244 -0.96 -24.05 -7.01
CA GLY A 244 -1.85 -23.70 -5.91
C GLY A 244 -2.52 -22.32 -6.05
N VAL A 245 -2.30 -21.64 -7.19
CA VAL A 245 -2.70 -20.25 -7.42
C VAL A 245 -4.19 -20.03 -7.22
N GLY A 246 -5.05 -20.97 -7.61
CA GLY A 246 -6.50 -20.85 -7.41
C GLY A 246 -6.91 -20.76 -5.93
N LEU A 247 -6.41 -21.66 -5.09
CA LEU A 247 -6.70 -21.65 -3.65
C LEU A 247 -6.00 -20.49 -2.95
N GLN A 248 -4.77 -20.16 -3.37
CA GLN A 248 -4.04 -19.01 -2.84
C GLN A 248 -4.74 -17.68 -3.17
N ASN A 249 -5.33 -17.55 -4.36
CA ASN A 249 -6.12 -16.38 -4.75
C ASN A 249 -7.35 -16.20 -3.84
N ILE A 250 -8.09 -17.29 -3.55
CA ILE A 250 -9.22 -17.24 -2.62
C ILE A 250 -8.72 -16.83 -1.22
N ALA A 251 -7.70 -17.52 -0.70
CA ALA A 251 -7.15 -17.26 0.62
C ALA A 251 -6.66 -15.81 0.78
N SER A 252 -5.99 -15.28 -0.24
CA SER A 252 -5.47 -13.89 -0.23
C SER A 252 -6.60 -12.87 -0.22
N ARG A 253 -7.69 -13.11 -0.96
CA ARG A 253 -8.88 -12.23 -0.93
C ARG A 253 -9.60 -12.27 0.40
N TYR A 254 -9.70 -13.45 1.02
CA TYR A 254 -10.26 -13.56 2.37
C TYR A 254 -9.41 -12.84 3.42
N GLN A 255 -8.07 -12.93 3.33
CA GLN A 255 -7.16 -12.23 4.24
C GLN A 255 -7.28 -10.71 4.19
N LEU A 256 -7.65 -10.14 3.03
CA LEU A 256 -7.90 -8.70 2.89
C LEU A 256 -9.19 -8.22 3.57
N LEU A 257 -10.15 -9.14 3.81
CA LEU A 257 -11.49 -8.79 4.26
C LEU A 257 -11.79 -9.26 5.70
N THR A 258 -11.13 -10.33 6.15
CA THR A 258 -11.39 -10.92 7.47
C THR A 258 -10.14 -11.59 8.07
N LYS A 259 -10.07 -11.63 9.40
CA LYS A 259 -9.07 -12.43 10.13
C LYS A 259 -9.39 -13.93 10.11
N ARG A 260 -10.64 -14.30 9.79
CA ARG A 260 -11.03 -15.71 9.69
C ARG A 260 -10.36 -16.36 8.50
N LYS A 261 -9.67 -17.46 8.74
CA LYS A 261 -8.91 -18.15 7.71
C LYS A 261 -9.77 -19.19 7.01
N MET A 262 -9.64 -19.24 5.69
CA MET A 262 -10.00 -20.41 4.91
C MET A 262 -9.19 -21.61 5.40
N SER A 263 -9.83 -22.78 5.50
CA SER A 263 -9.16 -24.03 5.86
C SER A 263 -9.31 -25.07 4.77
N ILE A 264 -8.31 -25.93 4.65
CA ILE A 264 -8.30 -27.06 3.72
C ILE A 264 -8.05 -28.30 4.56
N ALA A 265 -8.94 -29.29 4.46
CA ALA A 265 -8.82 -30.58 5.11
C ALA A 265 -8.88 -31.67 4.04
N GLN A 266 -8.00 -32.66 4.14
CA GLN A 266 -7.99 -33.82 3.26
C GLN A 266 -7.83 -35.06 4.13
N ASP A 267 -8.72 -36.03 3.94
CA ASP A 267 -8.59 -37.39 4.46
C ASP A 267 -8.49 -38.40 3.29
N ASP A 268 -8.50 -39.69 3.58
CA ASP A 268 -8.34 -40.73 2.55
C ASP A 268 -9.53 -40.79 1.57
N GLN A 269 -10.69 -40.28 1.97
CA GLN A 269 -11.93 -40.36 1.20
C GLN A 269 -12.38 -39.02 0.64
N PHE A 270 -12.09 -37.91 1.31
CA PHE A 270 -12.63 -36.59 1.00
C PHE A 270 -11.57 -35.50 1.00
N PHE A 271 -11.76 -34.54 0.10
CA PHE A 271 -11.11 -33.24 0.10
C PHE A 271 -12.15 -32.17 0.42
N ARG A 272 -11.87 -31.35 1.43
CA ARG A 272 -12.77 -30.33 1.95
C ARG A 272 -12.09 -28.99 1.97
N VAL A 273 -12.77 -28.00 1.44
CA VAL A 273 -12.40 -26.60 1.53
C VAL A 273 -13.49 -25.87 2.28
N GLN A 274 -13.11 -25.15 3.33
CA GLN A 274 -14.03 -24.41 4.17
C GLN A 274 -13.70 -22.92 4.04
N ILE A 275 -14.67 -22.15 3.55
CA ILE A 275 -14.53 -20.70 3.42
C ILE A 275 -15.45 -20.01 4.44
N PRO A 276 -14.98 -18.96 5.14
CA PRO A 276 -15.80 -18.23 6.09
C PRO A 276 -17.02 -17.60 5.42
N ILE A 277 -18.18 -17.69 6.07
CA ILE A 277 -19.35 -16.88 5.75
C ILE A 277 -19.24 -15.57 6.51
N LEU A 278 -19.47 -14.46 5.82
CA LEU A 278 -19.30 -13.10 6.33
C LEU A 278 -20.68 -12.44 6.49
N ILE A 279 -20.94 -11.81 7.64
CA ILE A 279 -22.14 -10.99 7.86
C ILE A 279 -21.70 -9.53 7.98
N LYS A 280 -22.26 -8.64 7.15
CA LYS A 280 -21.81 -7.24 6.98
C LYS A 280 -21.75 -6.46 8.32
N SER A 281 -22.52 -6.84 9.33
CA SER A 281 -22.56 -6.17 10.65
C SER A 281 -21.62 -6.77 11.70
N GLN A 282 -21.26 -8.05 11.64
CA GLN A 282 -20.53 -8.74 12.73
C GLN A 282 -19.07 -9.04 12.38
N ASP A 283 -18.78 -9.27 11.09
CA ASP A 283 -17.46 -9.72 10.63
C ASP A 283 -16.59 -8.59 10.09
N ILE A 284 -17.23 -7.52 9.61
CA ILE A 284 -16.59 -6.22 9.46
C ILE A 284 -16.24 -5.66 10.84
N LEU A 285 -16.97 -6.00 11.90
CA LEU A 285 -16.62 -5.58 13.26
C LEU A 285 -15.40 -6.36 13.80
N THR A 286 -15.28 -7.67 13.57
CA THR A 286 -14.19 -8.48 14.16
C THR A 286 -12.87 -8.46 13.39
N SER A 287 -12.83 -8.02 12.11
CA SER A 287 -11.55 -7.67 11.45
C SER A 287 -11.09 -6.25 11.76
N ASN A 288 -12.02 -5.35 12.05
CA ASN A 288 -11.73 -3.94 12.32
C ASN A 288 -11.50 -3.63 13.81
N LEU A 289 -11.96 -4.46 14.75
CA LEU A 289 -11.76 -4.23 16.19
C LEU A 289 -10.34 -4.50 16.72
N GLU A 290 -9.41 -4.94 15.87
CA GLU A 290 -8.00 -5.04 16.25
C GLU A 290 -7.04 -4.33 15.28
N ASP A 291 -7.51 -3.72 14.17
CA ASP A 291 -6.61 -2.99 13.27
C ASP A 291 -7.23 -1.86 12.42
N MET A 292 -8.53 -1.55 12.48
CA MET A 292 -9.07 -0.33 11.83
C MET A 292 -10.30 0.20 12.57
N THR A 293 -10.19 1.38 13.16
CA THR A 293 -11.32 2.09 13.75
C THR A 293 -11.69 3.26 12.83
N PRO A 294 -12.82 3.26 12.08
CA PRO A 294 -13.04 4.31 11.06
C PRO A 294 -13.20 5.72 11.64
N VAL A 295 -13.55 5.85 12.93
CA VAL A 295 -13.71 7.16 13.60
C VAL A 295 -12.49 7.51 14.45
N GLU A 296 -11.81 6.52 15.04
CA GLU A 296 -10.58 6.73 15.79
C GLU A 296 -9.39 6.91 14.85
N ASP A 297 -9.30 6.22 13.71
CA ASP A 297 -8.25 6.44 12.71
C ASP A 297 -8.39 7.78 11.99
N ILE A 298 -9.60 8.26 11.64
CA ILE A 298 -9.74 9.61 11.10
C ILE A 298 -9.39 10.66 12.17
N LYS A 299 -9.83 10.46 13.42
CA LYS A 299 -9.43 11.34 14.53
C LYS A 299 -7.95 11.24 14.86
N LEU A 300 -7.33 10.07 14.72
CA LEU A 300 -5.92 9.80 14.96
C LEU A 300 -5.06 10.32 13.81
N ILE A 301 -5.52 10.24 12.56
CA ILE A 301 -4.90 10.83 11.38
C ILE A 301 -4.99 12.35 11.51
N LYS A 302 -6.17 12.91 11.76
CA LYS A 302 -6.32 14.34 12.05
C LYS A 302 -5.49 14.78 13.26
N ALA A 303 -5.43 13.97 14.33
CA ALA A 303 -4.60 14.25 15.50
C ALA A 303 -3.09 14.13 15.18
N LYS A 304 -2.67 13.17 14.34
CA LYS A 304 -1.29 13.02 13.89
C LYS A 304 -0.87 14.16 12.96
N GLU A 305 -1.74 14.56 12.04
CA GLU A 305 -1.56 15.74 11.19
C GLU A 305 -1.48 17.01 12.04
N ARG A 306 -2.32 17.13 13.07
CA ARG A 306 -2.28 18.24 14.03
C ARG A 306 -1.02 18.24 14.89
N VAL A 307 -0.58 17.08 15.34
CA VAL A 307 0.68 16.92 16.07
C VAL A 307 1.88 17.23 15.16
N ALA A 308 1.82 16.83 13.89
CA ALA A 308 2.84 17.12 12.90
C ALA A 308 2.92 18.62 12.58
N SER A 309 1.78 19.31 12.39
CA SER A 309 1.74 20.76 12.14
C SER A 309 2.20 21.55 13.37
N ILE A 310 1.82 21.13 14.58
CA ILE A 310 2.34 21.72 15.83
C ILE A 310 3.86 21.54 15.92
N LYS A 311 4.36 20.34 15.60
CA LYS A 311 5.81 20.08 15.60
C LYS A 311 6.55 20.93 14.56
N GLU A 312 6.02 21.04 13.34
CA GLU A 312 6.59 21.91 12.30
C GLU A 312 6.62 23.38 12.74
N PHE A 313 5.56 23.87 13.39
CA PHE A 313 5.54 25.21 13.94
C PHE A 313 6.65 25.43 14.98
N TYR A 314 6.81 24.53 15.96
CA TYR A 314 7.89 24.65 16.95
C TYR A 314 9.28 24.51 16.34
N ASP A 315 9.47 23.62 15.36
CA ASP A 315 10.73 23.49 14.63
C ASP A 315 11.06 24.80 13.89
N ASP A 316 10.07 25.48 13.31
CA ASP A 316 10.26 26.76 12.64
C ASP A 316 10.49 27.92 13.61
N VAL A 317 9.87 27.90 14.79
CA VAL A 317 10.17 28.86 15.88
C VAL A 317 11.64 28.71 16.33
N VAL A 318 12.09 27.49 16.60
CA VAL A 318 13.47 27.23 17.05
C VAL A 318 14.49 27.65 15.98
N LYS A 319 14.24 27.32 14.70
CA LYS A 319 15.09 27.78 13.58
C LYS A 319 15.11 29.29 13.48
N THR A 320 13.95 29.94 13.57
CA THR A 320 13.84 31.40 13.47
C THR A 320 14.60 32.09 14.59
N VAL A 321 14.45 31.64 15.84
CA VAL A 321 15.20 32.18 16.98
C VAL A 321 16.70 31.94 16.80
N GLY A 322 17.11 30.74 16.39
CA GLY A 322 18.52 30.44 16.14
C GLY A 322 19.15 31.31 15.05
N ILE A 323 18.43 31.53 13.95
CA ILE A 323 18.85 32.42 12.85
C ILE A 323 18.91 33.87 13.35
N LEU A 324 17.93 34.35 14.11
CA LEU A 324 17.92 35.71 14.62
C LEU A 324 19.04 35.98 15.63
N LEU A 325 19.36 35.02 16.50
CA LEU A 325 20.51 35.12 17.40
C LEU A 325 21.83 35.17 16.63
N PHE A 326 21.95 34.34 15.58
CA PHE A 326 23.12 34.36 14.71
C PHE A 326 23.25 35.68 13.94
N LEU A 327 22.16 36.18 13.34
CA LEU A 327 22.14 37.47 12.64
C LEU A 327 22.36 38.64 13.60
N ALA A 328 21.86 38.58 14.83
CA ALA A 328 22.09 39.59 15.85
C ALA A 328 23.57 39.63 16.28
N ALA A 329 24.21 38.47 16.40
CA ALA A 329 25.65 38.38 16.64
C ALA A 329 26.44 39.00 15.47
N ILE A 330 26.10 38.65 14.21
CA ILE A 330 26.75 39.26 13.04
C ILE A 330 26.53 40.78 13.04
N ASN A 331 25.29 41.22 13.26
CA ASN A 331 24.94 42.64 13.28
C ASN A 331 25.77 43.40 14.33
N TYR A 332 25.92 42.84 15.54
CA TYR A 332 26.77 43.38 16.60
C TYR A 332 28.24 43.54 16.20
N PHE A 333 28.79 42.60 15.42
CA PHE A 333 30.19 42.65 14.98
C PHE A 333 30.43 43.43 13.68
N THR A 334 29.38 43.78 12.92
CA THR A 334 29.54 44.32 11.55
C THR A 334 29.00 45.72 11.34
N SER A 335 28.05 46.20 12.15
CA SER A 335 27.42 47.51 11.93
C SER A 335 26.82 48.12 13.20
N ASP A 336 26.94 49.44 13.36
CA ASP A 336 26.26 50.20 14.41
C ASP A 336 24.73 50.31 14.20
N PHE A 337 24.25 50.02 12.99
CA PHE A 337 22.83 50.07 12.65
C PHE A 337 22.18 48.69 12.79
N PRO A 338 21.04 48.54 13.50
CA PRO A 338 20.40 47.27 13.78
C PRO A 338 19.61 46.71 12.59
N TRP A 339 20.29 46.41 11.47
CA TRP A 339 19.65 45.86 10.27
C TRP A 339 19.00 44.49 10.51
N VAL A 340 19.33 43.78 11.60
CA VAL A 340 18.68 42.53 12.02
C VAL A 340 17.16 42.69 12.25
N ILE A 341 16.69 43.93 12.48
CA ILE A 341 15.27 44.24 12.63
C ILE A 341 14.47 43.90 11.36
N PHE A 342 15.02 44.09 10.15
CA PHE A 342 14.28 43.82 8.92
C PHE A 342 14.01 42.31 8.70
N PRO A 343 15.01 41.41 8.81
CA PRO A 343 14.77 39.97 8.84
C PRO A 343 13.88 39.54 10.01
N ALA A 344 14.02 40.15 11.20
CA ALA A 344 13.19 39.84 12.36
C ALA A 344 11.71 40.09 12.10
N ILE A 345 11.36 41.23 11.49
CA ILE A 345 9.97 41.54 11.12
C ILE A 345 9.45 40.52 10.08
N GLY A 346 10.22 40.27 9.02
CA GLY A 346 9.81 39.33 7.96
C GLY A 346 9.57 37.91 8.46
N MET A 347 10.48 37.39 9.30
CA MET A 347 10.35 36.05 9.88
C MET A 347 9.24 35.98 10.94
N SER A 348 9.01 37.06 11.69
CA SER A 348 7.89 37.14 12.65
C SER A 348 6.54 37.07 11.93
N ILE A 349 6.40 37.74 10.78
CA ILE A 349 5.20 37.65 9.94
C ILE A 349 5.01 36.21 9.44
N GLY A 350 6.07 35.54 8.99
CA GLY A 350 6.03 34.13 8.58
C GLY A 350 5.55 33.19 9.70
N LEU A 351 6.06 33.37 10.92
CA LEU A 351 5.63 32.60 12.10
C LEU A 351 4.14 32.83 12.43
N VAL A 352 3.65 34.07 12.28
CA VAL A 352 2.23 34.39 12.46
C VAL A 352 1.36 33.64 11.45
N PHE A 353 1.76 33.59 10.17
CA PHE A 353 1.04 32.81 9.15
C PHE A 353 1.05 31.31 9.45
N GLN A 354 2.20 30.75 9.86
CA GLN A 354 2.33 29.35 10.24
C GLN A 354 1.45 29.01 11.45
N TYR A 355 1.39 29.92 12.44
CA TYR A 355 0.52 29.80 13.61
C TYR A 355 -0.97 29.76 13.22
N LEU A 356 -1.41 30.70 12.38
CA LEU A 356 -2.81 30.76 11.91
C LEU A 356 -3.21 29.47 11.17
N ARG A 357 -2.30 28.91 10.36
CA ARG A 357 -2.50 27.64 9.65
C ARG A 357 -2.56 26.43 10.59
N THR A 358 -1.69 26.39 11.59
CA THR A 358 -1.57 25.25 12.52
C THR A 358 -2.75 25.14 13.47
N TYR A 359 -3.30 26.27 13.92
CA TYR A 359 -4.40 26.31 14.89
C TYR A 359 -5.78 26.49 14.25
N GLU A 360 -5.92 26.26 12.93
CA GLU A 360 -7.17 26.40 12.13
C GLU A 360 -7.86 27.75 12.35
N ASN A 361 -7.06 28.77 12.65
CA ASN A 361 -7.54 30.11 12.91
C ASN A 361 -7.41 30.89 11.60
N ASN A 362 -8.24 30.55 10.62
CA ASN A 362 -8.31 31.32 9.39
C ASN A 362 -8.83 32.72 9.73
N ALA A 363 -7.96 33.73 9.67
CA ALA A 363 -8.28 35.12 10.01
C ALA A 363 -9.47 35.68 9.20
N PHE A 364 -9.74 35.10 8.03
CA PHE A 364 -10.82 35.52 7.13
C PHE A 364 -12.09 34.64 7.17
N LEU A 365 -11.98 33.36 7.54
CA LEU A 365 -13.09 32.37 7.44
C LEU A 365 -13.64 31.92 8.80
N GLY A 366 -12.94 32.25 9.89
CA GLY A 366 -13.33 31.91 11.26
C GLY A 366 -13.07 30.44 11.62
N LYS A 367 -13.14 30.13 12.93
CA LYS A 367 -12.94 28.77 13.44
C LYS A 367 -14.01 27.80 12.91
N GLY A 368 -13.60 26.59 12.56
CA GLY A 368 -14.51 25.51 12.16
C GLY A 368 -15.18 25.70 10.79
N TRP A 369 -14.67 26.59 9.93
CA TRP A 369 -15.19 26.74 8.56
C TRP A 369 -15.06 25.45 7.75
N GLU A 370 -13.94 24.75 7.91
CA GLU A 370 -13.65 23.50 7.20
C GLU A 370 -14.62 22.38 7.61
N ASP A 371 -14.91 22.25 8.91
CA ASP A 371 -15.92 21.31 9.42
C ASP A 371 -17.31 21.61 8.86
N ARG A 372 -17.72 22.89 8.85
CA ARG A 372 -19.02 23.31 8.27
C ARG A 372 -19.09 22.99 6.77
N LYS A 373 -18.02 23.20 6.01
CA LYS A 373 -18.00 22.97 4.57
C LYS A 373 -18.00 21.47 4.22
N ILE A 374 -17.31 20.65 5.02
CA ILE A 374 -17.35 19.20 4.89
C ILE A 374 -18.77 18.68 5.16
N GLU A 375 -19.44 19.17 6.21
CA GLU A 375 -20.82 18.78 6.52
C GLU A 375 -21.81 19.20 5.42
N GLU A 376 -21.62 20.38 4.82
CA GLU A 376 -22.41 20.85 3.68
C GLU A 376 -22.25 19.95 2.45
N LEU A 377 -21.00 19.60 2.08
CA LEU A 377 -20.71 18.74 0.92
C LEU A 377 -21.15 17.28 1.12
N MET A 378 -21.05 16.76 2.35
CA MET A 378 -21.51 15.41 2.68
C MET A 378 -23.03 15.25 2.62
N ASN A 379 -23.77 16.35 2.77
CA ASN A 379 -25.23 16.39 2.72
C ASN A 379 -25.77 16.76 1.32
N ASP A 380 -24.90 17.10 0.38
CA ASP A 380 -25.30 17.36 -1.01
C ASP A 380 -25.52 16.02 -1.75
N LYS A 381 -26.75 15.81 -2.23
CA LYS A 381 -27.13 14.58 -2.96
C LYS A 381 -26.57 14.52 -4.38
N ASN A 382 -25.97 15.60 -4.86
CA ASN A 382 -25.38 15.70 -6.21
C ASN A 382 -23.85 15.57 -6.20
N PHE A 383 -23.23 15.24 -5.06
CA PHE A 383 -21.79 14.99 -4.95
C PHE A 383 -21.47 13.49 -4.88
#